data_AF-W9V820-F1
#
_entry.id   AF-W9V820-F1
#
_cell.length_a   1.000
_cell.length_b   1.000
_cell.length_c   1.000
_cell.angle_alpha   90.00
_cell.angle_beta   90.00
_cell.angle_gamma   90.00
#
_symmetry.space_group_name_H-M   'P 1'
#
loop_
_entity.id
_entity.type
_entity.pdbx_description
1 polymer ?
#
loop_
_entity_poly.entity_id
_entity_poly.type
_entity_poly.pdbx_seq_one_letter_code
_entity_poly.pdbx_strand_id
1 'polypeptide(L)'
;MLRHARQLVENAERIETLANYFTQGWEPEIRIAMDTIFPEDLMLSVLNAFASEHPQIRITLVESALSGTDEALLRHEADLVIGGHVPPGFTGHFLLNIQFLAVAHPSHPLHHNDAPLTLDDLKSHRQLVVKDSGSRRLDAGC
;
A
#
# COMPACT_ATOMS: atom_id res chain seq x y z
N MET A 1 32.91 -35.53 -0.45
CA MET A 1 32.02 -35.94 0.67
C MET A 1 31.81 -34.85 1.72
N LEU A 2 32.79 -33.99 2.06
CA LEU A 2 32.61 -32.88 3.02
C LEU A 2 31.54 -31.83 2.62
N ARG A 3 31.36 -31.54 1.33
CA ARG A 3 30.32 -30.60 0.86
C ARG A 3 28.89 -31.07 1.15
N HIS A 4 28.62 -32.37 0.98
CA HIS A 4 27.30 -32.95 1.27
C HIS A 4 27.03 -33.01 2.77
N ALA A 5 28.04 -33.32 3.58
CA ALA A 5 27.92 -33.27 5.04
C ALA A 5 27.61 -31.85 5.55
N ARG A 6 28.25 -30.83 4.96
CA ARG A 6 27.99 -29.43 5.30
C ARG A 6 26.59 -28.95 4.84
N GLN A 7 26.15 -29.33 3.65
CA GLN A 7 24.78 -29.06 3.20
C GLN A 7 23.73 -29.75 4.07
N LEU A 8 24.01 -30.94 4.59
CA LEU A 8 23.11 -31.63 5.52
C LEU A 8 23.02 -30.92 6.87
N VAL A 9 24.13 -30.39 7.37
CA VAL A 9 24.16 -29.57 8.60
C VAL A 9 23.43 -28.24 8.39
N GLU A 10 23.71 -27.52 7.31
CA GLU A 10 23.02 -26.26 6.98
C GLU A 10 21.52 -26.48 6.77
N ASN A 11 21.11 -27.59 6.12
CA ASN A 11 19.70 -27.95 6.00
C ASN A 11 19.07 -28.33 7.34
N ALA A 12 19.79 -29.03 8.21
CA ALA A 12 19.30 -29.40 9.54
C ALA A 12 19.10 -28.16 10.41
N GLU A 13 20.05 -27.22 10.42
CA GLU A 13 19.95 -25.94 11.13
C GLU A 13 18.77 -25.11 10.62
N ARG A 14 18.51 -25.13 9.30
CA ARG A 14 17.36 -24.45 8.69
C ARG A 14 16.03 -25.08 9.10
N ILE A 15 15.96 -26.41 9.13
CA ILE A 15 14.76 -27.16 9.58
C ILE A 15 14.52 -26.95 11.08
N GLU A 16 15.58 -26.92 11.89
CA GLU A 16 15.48 -26.70 13.33
C GLU A 16 15.05 -25.27 13.65
N THR A 17 15.55 -24.30 12.88
CA THR A 17 15.09 -22.90 12.90
C THR A 17 13.61 -22.80 12.53
N LEU A 18 13.19 -23.43 11.43
CA LEU A 18 11.78 -23.48 11.01
C LEU A 18 10.88 -24.18 12.05
N ALA A 19 11.34 -25.27 12.66
CA ALA A 19 10.61 -26.01 13.69
C ALA A 19 10.46 -25.21 15.00
N ASN A 20 11.48 -24.43 15.37
CA ASN A 20 11.42 -23.50 16.50
C ASN A 20 10.46 -22.33 16.25
N TYR A 21 10.32 -21.86 15.00
CA TYR A 21 9.31 -20.88 14.64
C TYR A 21 7.90 -21.49 14.60
N PHE A 22 7.75 -22.73 14.11
CA PHE A 22 6.46 -23.44 14.05
C PHE A 22 5.90 -23.81 15.43
N THR A 23 6.76 -24.19 16.38
CA THR A 23 6.36 -24.55 17.75
C THR A 23 5.83 -23.37 18.56
N GLN A 24 6.03 -22.13 18.09
CA GLN A 24 5.46 -20.91 18.68
C GLN A 24 4.11 -20.50 18.09
N GLY A 25 3.58 -21.25 17.11
CA GLY A 25 2.17 -21.23 16.71
C GLY A 25 1.77 -20.17 15.68
N TRP A 26 2.53 -19.10 15.48
CA TRP A 26 2.25 -18.06 14.46
C TRP A 26 3.58 -17.68 13.79
N GLU A 27 3.74 -17.94 12.49
CA GLU A 27 4.67 -17.11 11.71
C GLU A 27 4.13 -15.67 11.78
N PRO A 28 4.92 -14.68 12.23
CA PRO A 28 4.45 -13.32 12.33
C PRO A 28 4.05 -12.82 10.94
N GLU A 29 2.76 -12.53 10.78
CA GLU A 29 2.21 -11.89 9.59
C GLU A 29 1.95 -10.42 9.88
N ILE A 30 2.30 -9.56 8.94
CA ILE A 30 1.94 -8.14 8.96
C ILE A 30 1.05 -7.89 7.74
N ARG A 31 -0.20 -7.47 7.98
CA ARG A 31 -1.16 -7.11 6.94
C ARG A 31 -1.14 -5.60 6.76
N ILE A 32 -0.85 -5.16 5.54
CA ILE A 32 -0.77 -3.75 5.17
C ILE A 32 -1.83 -3.48 4.13
N ALA A 33 -2.66 -2.46 4.36
CA ALA A 33 -3.49 -1.88 3.32
C ALA A 33 -2.86 -0.55 2.85
N MET A 34 -2.78 -0.34 1.54
CA MET A 34 -2.14 0.82 0.94
C MET A 34 -3.08 1.46 -0.07
N ASP A 35 -3.26 2.77 0.08
CA ASP A 35 -3.96 3.56 -0.92
C ASP A 35 -3.14 3.63 -2.22
N THR A 36 -3.79 3.37 -3.35
CA THR A 36 -3.19 3.40 -4.70
C THR A 36 -2.54 4.73 -5.09
N ILE A 37 -2.79 5.82 -4.36
CA ILE A 37 -2.07 7.08 -4.56
C ILE A 37 -0.61 7.02 -4.07
N PHE A 38 -0.27 6.09 -3.18
CA PHE A 38 1.07 5.98 -2.62
C PHE A 38 2.07 5.46 -3.69
N PRO A 39 3.32 5.95 -3.75
CA PRO A 39 4.26 5.52 -4.77
C PRO A 39 4.63 4.03 -4.65
N GLU A 40 4.19 3.22 -5.64
CA GLU A 40 4.41 1.77 -5.68
C GLU A 40 5.90 1.42 -5.58
N ASP A 41 6.76 2.11 -6.34
CA ASP A 41 8.22 1.88 -6.33
C ASP A 41 8.83 2.06 -4.93
N LEU A 42 8.31 3.03 -4.16
CA LEU A 42 8.76 3.26 -2.78
C LEU A 42 8.32 2.11 -1.88
N MET A 43 7.08 1.65 -2.00
CA MET A 43 6.58 0.52 -1.23
C MET A 43 7.36 -0.76 -1.54
N LEU A 44 7.58 -1.07 -2.82
CA LEU A 44 8.36 -2.24 -3.24
C LEU A 44 9.81 -2.18 -2.71
N SER A 45 10.42 -0.99 -2.72
CA SER A 45 11.75 -0.78 -2.14
C SER A 45 11.77 -1.06 -0.63
N VAL A 46 10.76 -0.60 0.10
CA VAL A 46 10.59 -0.85 1.54
C VAL A 46 10.37 -2.34 1.81
N LEU A 47 9.50 -3.01 1.04
CA LEU A 47 9.24 -4.44 1.17
C LEU A 47 10.50 -5.27 0.92
N ASN A 48 11.29 -4.91 -0.09
CA ASN A 48 12.53 -5.61 -0.42
C ASN A 48 13.58 -5.45 0.69
N ALA A 49 13.72 -4.25 1.26
CA ALA A 49 14.59 -4.01 2.40
C ALA A 49 14.14 -4.80 3.63
N PHE A 50 12.84 -4.73 3.97
CA PHE A 50 12.27 -5.43 5.11
C PHE A 50 12.40 -6.95 4.99
N ALA A 51 12.12 -7.53 3.82
CA ALA A 51 12.26 -8.97 3.58
C ALA A 51 13.71 -9.45 3.70
N SER A 52 14.68 -8.57 3.43
CA SER A 52 16.11 -8.87 3.59
C SER A 52 16.52 -8.89 5.07
N GLU A 53 15.98 -7.98 5.89
CA GLU A 53 16.27 -7.88 7.33
C GLU A 53 15.47 -8.89 8.16
N HIS A 54 14.27 -9.25 7.70
CA HIS A 54 13.31 -10.09 8.43
C HIS A 54 12.70 -11.18 7.53
N PRO A 55 13.52 -12.10 7.00
CA PRO A 55 13.08 -13.13 6.03
C PRO A 55 12.02 -14.10 6.56
N GLN A 56 11.83 -14.17 7.87
CA GLN A 56 10.84 -15.02 8.55
C GLN A 56 9.47 -14.37 8.73
N ILE A 57 9.32 -13.07 8.44
CA ILE A 57 8.05 -12.34 8.60
C ILE A 57 7.32 -12.34 7.26
N ARG A 58 6.06 -12.77 7.25
CA ARG A 58 5.19 -12.69 6.07
C ARG A 58 4.55 -11.31 6.01
N ILE A 59 4.59 -10.67 4.85
CA ILE A 59 3.82 -9.45 4.59
C ILE A 59 2.71 -9.76 3.59
N THR A 60 1.49 -9.36 3.95
CA THR A 60 0.34 -9.34 3.04
C THR A 60 0.03 -7.88 2.72
N LEU A 61 0.25 -7.47 1.47
CA LEU A 61 -0.10 -6.13 0.98
C LEU A 61 -1.41 -6.19 0.20
N VAL A 62 -2.36 -5.34 0.57
CA VAL A 62 -3.61 -5.13 -0.15
C VAL A 62 -3.66 -3.69 -0.64
N GLU A 63 -3.87 -3.52 -1.94
CA GLU A 63 -4.13 -2.20 -2.51
C GLU A 63 -5.61 -1.88 -2.45
N SER A 64 -5.90 -0.64 -2.07
CA SER A 64 -7.24 -0.09 -2.01
C SER A 64 -7.23 1.36 -2.47
N ALA A 65 -8.41 1.92 -2.67
CA ALA A 65 -8.57 3.33 -3.04
C ALA A 65 -9.63 3.96 -2.15
N LEU A 66 -9.35 5.20 -1.72
CA LEU A 66 -10.27 6.05 -0.97
C LEU A 66 -10.72 5.34 0.31
N SER A 67 -12.04 5.27 0.55
CA SER A 67 -12.59 4.78 1.81
C SER A 67 -12.30 3.31 2.09
N GLY A 68 -12.01 2.51 1.05
CA GLY A 68 -11.62 1.10 1.23
C GLY A 68 -10.32 0.92 2.01
N THR A 69 -9.41 1.89 1.93
CA THR A 69 -8.14 1.86 2.67
C THR A 69 -8.38 1.97 4.18
N ASP A 70 -9.27 2.88 4.61
CA ASP A 70 -9.59 3.03 6.04
C ASP A 70 -10.49 1.90 6.56
N GLU A 71 -11.40 1.40 5.72
CA GLU A 71 -12.26 0.27 6.06
C GLU A 71 -11.45 -0.96 6.42
N ALA A 72 -10.31 -1.21 5.77
CA ALA A 72 -9.43 -2.34 6.08
C ALA A 72 -8.92 -2.29 7.53
N LEU A 73 -8.60 -1.10 8.05
CA LEU A 73 -8.18 -0.93 9.44
C LEU A 73 -9.35 -1.07 10.41
N LEU A 74 -10.48 -0.44 10.10
CA LEU A 74 -11.70 -0.46 10.92
C LEU A 74 -12.31 -1.86 11.04
N ARG A 75 -12.15 -2.70 10.00
CA ARG A 75 -12.62 -4.10 9.96
C ARG A 75 -11.60 -5.09 10.51
N HIS A 76 -10.44 -4.62 10.98
CA HIS A 76 -9.31 -5.46 11.41
C HIS A 76 -8.79 -6.40 10.31
N GLU A 77 -8.96 -6.01 9.04
CA GLU A 77 -8.46 -6.72 7.86
C GLU A 77 -7.00 -6.35 7.57
N ALA A 78 -6.54 -5.18 8.04
CA ALA A 78 -5.14 -4.76 8.04
C ALA A 78 -4.65 -4.40 9.45
N ASP A 79 -3.34 -4.55 9.68
CA ASP A 79 -2.64 -4.14 10.90
C ASP A 79 -2.05 -2.72 10.77
N LEU A 80 -1.68 -2.33 9.54
CA LEU A 80 -1.19 -1.00 9.17
C LEU A 80 -1.92 -0.50 7.93
N VAL A 81 -2.20 0.80 7.90
CA VAL A 81 -2.69 1.50 6.71
C VAL A 81 -1.71 2.58 6.28
N ILE A 82 -1.42 2.62 4.98
CA ILE A 82 -0.76 3.74 4.30
C ILE A 82 -1.84 4.45 3.48
N GLY A 83 -2.32 5.59 3.98
CA GLY A 83 -3.45 6.32 3.38
C GLY A 83 -3.30 7.83 3.46
N GLY A 84 -4.25 8.55 2.85
CA GLY A 84 -4.22 10.02 2.77
C GLY A 84 -4.61 10.74 4.07
N HIS A 85 -5.19 10.04 5.04
CA HIS A 85 -5.56 10.62 6.34
C HIS A 85 -5.53 9.56 7.44
N VAL A 86 -5.73 9.99 8.70
CA VAL A 86 -5.80 9.11 9.87
C VAL A 86 -7.26 8.99 10.32
N PRO A 87 -7.86 7.80 10.32
CA PRO A 87 -9.23 7.63 10.77
C PRO A 87 -9.37 7.87 12.29
N PRO A 88 -10.56 8.25 12.78
CA PRO A 88 -10.79 8.47 14.21
C PRO A 88 -10.46 7.23 15.05
N GLY A 89 -9.79 7.44 16.18
CA GLY A 89 -9.40 6.36 17.08
C GLY A 89 -8.05 5.70 16.75
N PHE A 90 -7.36 6.18 15.71
CA PHE A 90 -6.03 5.70 15.32
C PHE A 90 -4.98 6.80 15.41
N THR A 91 -3.72 6.37 15.41
CA THR A 91 -2.56 7.27 15.35
C THR A 91 -1.88 7.10 14.00
N GLY A 92 -1.48 8.19 13.36
CA GLY A 92 -0.73 8.16 12.12
C GLY A 92 0.61 8.86 12.24
N HIS A 93 1.50 8.50 11.31
CA HIS A 93 2.77 9.17 11.10
C HIS A 93 2.79 9.76 9.69
N PHE A 94 3.20 11.01 9.58
CA PHE A 94 3.41 11.63 8.29
C PHE A 94 4.55 10.94 7.55
N LEU A 95 4.31 10.55 6.29
CA LEU A 95 5.32 9.93 5.42
C LEU A 95 5.81 10.91 4.36
N LEU A 96 4.91 11.45 3.55
CA LEU A 96 5.22 12.37 2.46
C LEU A 96 4.00 13.16 2.00
N ASN A 97 4.25 14.20 1.21
CA ASN A 97 3.21 14.91 0.47
C ASN A 97 3.12 14.36 -0.96
N ILE A 98 1.90 14.06 -1.41
CA ILE A 98 1.61 13.63 -2.78
C ILE A 98 0.96 14.80 -3.51
N GLN A 99 1.56 15.25 -4.61
CA GLN A 99 0.99 16.33 -5.42
C GLN A 99 0.04 15.76 -6.48
N PHE A 100 -1.22 16.20 -6.43
CA PHE A 100 -2.20 15.89 -7.48
C PHE A 100 -2.08 16.90 -8.61
N LEU A 101 -1.89 16.39 -9.83
CA LEU A 101 -1.85 17.20 -11.04
C LEU A 101 -3.08 16.89 -11.89
N ALA A 102 -3.84 17.92 -12.25
CA ALA A 102 -4.89 17.79 -13.24
C ALA A 102 -4.26 17.56 -14.62
N VAL A 103 -4.57 16.42 -15.24
CA VAL A 103 -4.04 16.05 -16.55
C VAL A 103 -5.18 15.87 -17.54
N ALA A 104 -4.93 16.28 -18.78
CA ALA A 104 -5.85 16.11 -19.89
C ALA A 104 -5.08 15.82 -21.18
N HIS A 105 -5.73 15.18 -22.15
CA HIS A 105 -5.15 14.95 -23.47
C HIS A 105 -4.61 16.27 -24.06
N PRO A 106 -3.48 16.29 -24.80
CA PRO A 106 -2.87 17.54 -25.30
C PRO A 106 -3.82 18.42 -26.12
N SER A 107 -4.80 17.83 -26.81
CA SER A 107 -5.82 18.57 -27.58
C SER A 107 -7.09 18.92 -26.78
N HIS A 108 -7.09 18.75 -25.46
CA HIS A 108 -8.26 19.04 -24.62
C HIS A 108 -8.52 20.55 -24.52
N PRO A 109 -9.78 21.02 -24.58
CA PRO A 109 -10.11 22.46 -24.54
C PRO A 109 -9.52 23.23 -23.35
N LEU A 110 -9.35 22.57 -22.20
CA LEU A 110 -8.74 23.16 -21.01
C LEU A 110 -7.30 23.67 -21.22
N HIS A 111 -6.58 23.17 -22.23
CA HIS A 111 -5.24 23.65 -22.57
C HIS A 111 -5.25 24.95 -23.39
N HIS A 112 -6.41 25.40 -23.88
CA HIS A 112 -6.53 26.61 -24.70
C HIS A 112 -6.96 27.85 -23.92
N ASN A 113 -7.09 27.74 -22.60
CA ASN A 113 -7.39 28.89 -21.76
C ASN A 113 -6.12 29.70 -21.49
N ASP A 114 -6.15 30.99 -21.83
CA ASP A 114 -5.04 31.93 -21.57
C ASP A 114 -4.91 32.31 -20.09
N ALA A 115 -5.93 32.00 -19.27
CA ALA A 115 -5.96 32.25 -17.83
C ALA A 115 -5.78 30.93 -17.03
N PRO A 116 -5.23 31.00 -15.80
CA PRO A 116 -5.18 29.85 -14.90
C PRO A 116 -6.56 29.23 -14.70
N LEU A 117 -6.62 27.89 -14.82
CA LEU A 117 -7.87 27.15 -14.64
C LEU A 117 -8.35 27.21 -13.20
N THR A 118 -9.66 27.37 -13.05
CA THR A 118 -10.37 27.24 -11.77
C THR A 118 -11.00 25.84 -11.66
N LEU A 119 -11.41 25.46 -10.44
CA LEU A 119 -12.14 24.20 -10.24
C LEU A 119 -13.45 24.14 -11.03
N ASP A 120 -14.13 25.27 -11.22
CA ASP A 120 -15.40 25.31 -11.96
C ASP A 120 -15.19 25.10 -13.46
N ASP A 121 -14.04 25.54 -14.01
CA ASP A 121 -13.65 25.20 -15.39
C ASP A 121 -13.53 23.68 -15.55
N LEU A 122 -12.91 22.99 -14.58
CA LEU A 122 -12.73 21.54 -14.62
C LEU A 122 -14.06 20.77 -14.56
N LYS A 123 -15.01 21.23 -13.73
CA LYS A 123 -16.33 20.59 -13.57
C LYS A 123 -17.17 20.61 -14.84
N SER A 124 -16.94 21.59 -15.72
CA SER A 124 -17.65 21.69 -17.00
C SER A 124 -17.26 20.60 -18.01
N HIS A 125 -16.19 19.86 -17.74
CA HIS A 125 -15.68 18.78 -18.58
C HIS A 125 -15.86 17.41 -17.93
N ARG A 126 -15.91 16.37 -18.76
CA ARG A 126 -15.97 14.98 -18.27
C ARG A 126 -14.71 14.63 -17.51
N GLN A 127 -14.87 14.23 -16.26
CA GLN A 127 -13.80 13.76 -15.39
C GLN A 127 -13.71 12.23 -15.42
N LEU A 128 -12.49 11.72 -15.37
CA LEU A 128 -12.19 10.31 -15.13
C LEU A 128 -11.66 10.22 -13.71
N VAL A 129 -12.41 9.54 -12.84
CA VAL A 129 -12.11 9.44 -11.41
C VAL A 129 -11.74 8.01 -11.05
N VAL A 130 -10.89 7.87 -10.04
CA VAL A 130 -10.60 6.56 -9.44
C VAL A 130 -11.85 6.10 -8.68
N LYS A 131 -12.22 4.84 -8.90
CA LYS A 131 -13.38 4.25 -8.25
C LYS A 131 -13.06 3.99 -6.77
N ASP A 132 -13.93 4.43 -5.88
CA ASP A 132 -13.88 4.05 -4.46
C ASP A 132 -14.01 2.54 -4.29
N SER A 133 -13.04 1.97 -3.56
CA SER A 133 -12.98 0.53 -3.28
C SER A 133 -13.75 0.13 -2.02
N GLY A 134 -14.18 1.10 -1.20
CA GLY A 134 -14.90 0.87 0.04
C GLY A 134 -16.32 0.34 -0.16
N SER A 135 -16.80 -0.38 0.85
CA SER A 135 -18.16 -0.94 0.87
C SER A 135 -19.24 0.14 0.98
N ARG A 136 -18.92 1.24 1.68
CA ARG A 136 -19.72 2.46 1.71
C ARG A 136 -19.01 3.44 0.78
N ARG A 137 -19.53 3.63 -0.43
CA ARG A 137 -18.99 4.62 -1.39
C ARG A 137 -19.16 6.01 -0.82
N LEU A 138 -18.21 6.44 0.00
CA LEU A 138 -18.25 7.71 0.71
C LEU A 138 -17.73 8.83 -0.20
N ASP A 139 -16.83 8.50 -1.13
CA ASP A 139 -16.24 9.45 -2.06
C ASP A 139 -16.46 9.04 -3.52
N ALA A 140 -17.12 9.90 -4.29
CA ALA A 140 -17.33 9.70 -5.72
C ALA A 140 -16.49 10.70 -6.54
N GLY A 141 -15.24 10.91 -6.15
CA GLY A 141 -14.33 11.87 -6.80
C GLY A 141 -14.72 13.33 -6.56
N CYS A 142 -13.74 14.18 -6.28
CA CYS A 142 -13.91 15.63 -6.23
C CYS A 142 -13.88 16.23 -7.64
#